data_AF-A0A7K0A9X5-F1
#
_entry.id   AF-A0A7K0A9X5-F1
#
_cell.length_a   1.000
_cell.length_b   1.000
_cell.length_c   1.000
_cell.angle_alpha   90.00
_cell.angle_beta   90.00
_cell.angle_gamma   90.00
#
_symmetry.space_group_name_H-M   'P 1'
#
loop_
_entity.id
_entity.type
_entity.pdbx_description
1 polymer ?
#
loop_
_entity_poly.entity_id
_entity_poly.type
_entity_poly.pdbx_seq_one_letter_code
_entity_poly.pdbx_strand_id
1 'polypeptide(L)' 'MVNGPEDSPRVELGHVDWDSIDWVLPEREVRRLRQRIFKATQEGDWPKVSNLQKLMLRSRSNTLV' A
#
# COMPACT_ATOMS: atom_id res chain seq x y z
N MET A 1 -18.36 -5.40 45.33
CA MET A 1 -17.19 -6.22 45.00
C MET A 1 -17.36 -6.74 43.58
N VAL A 2 -16.66 -6.13 42.61
CA VAL A 2 -16.47 -6.73 41.28
C VAL A 2 -15.01 -6.49 40.91
N ASN A 3 -14.18 -7.50 41.15
CA ASN A 3 -12.78 -7.51 40.75
C ASN A 3 -12.73 -7.84 39.26
N GLY A 4 -12.65 -6.81 38.41
CA GLY A 4 -12.11 -6.97 37.06
C GLY A 4 -10.59 -7.19 37.18
N PRO A 5 -9.97 -7.99 36.29
CA PRO A 5 -8.56 -8.35 36.43
C PRO A 5 -7.75 -7.07 36.43
N GLU A 6 -7.00 -6.89 37.52
CA GLU A 6 -6.14 -5.74 37.76
C GLU A 6 -5.31 -5.46 36.52
N ASP A 7 -5.21 -4.18 36.19
CA ASP A 7 -4.43 -3.60 35.10
C ASP A 7 -3.14 -4.38 34.91
N SER A 8 -3.17 -5.39 34.04
CA SER A 8 -1.96 -6.06 33.59
C SER A 8 -1.10 -4.95 33.04
N PRO A 9 0.16 -4.81 33.46
CA PRO A 9 0.99 -3.69 33.04
C PRO A 9 0.92 -3.66 31.53
N ARG A 10 0.22 -2.64 30.99
CA ARG A 10 0.18 -2.37 29.55
C ARG A 10 1.64 -2.24 29.23
N VAL A 11 2.20 -3.29 28.63
CA VAL A 11 3.50 -3.22 28.01
C VAL A 11 3.37 -1.99 27.14
N GLU A 12 4.09 -0.92 27.49
CA GLU A 12 4.23 0.26 26.66
C GLU A 12 4.99 -0.24 25.42
N LEU A 13 4.28 -0.93 24.52
CA LEU A 13 4.70 -1.05 23.15
C LEU A 13 4.77 0.39 22.69
N GLY A 14 6.01 0.90 22.64
CA GLY A 14 6.33 2.26 22.28
C GLY A 14 5.44 2.71 21.14
N HIS A 15 4.78 3.85 21.36
CA HIS A 15 3.84 4.45 20.45
C HIS A 15 4.41 4.43 19.03
N VAL A 16 3.89 3.54 18.16
CA VAL A 16 4.29 3.52 16.75
C VAL A 16 3.82 4.83 16.16
N ASP A 17 4.78 5.68 15.79
CA ASP A 17 4.49 6.93 15.11
C ASP A 17 4.12 6.62 13.64
N TRP A 18 2.85 6.31 13.42
CA TRP A 18 2.29 6.00 12.10
C TRP A 18 2.46 7.15 11.10
N ASP A 19 2.53 8.40 11.60
CA ASP A 19 2.66 9.60 10.77
C ASP A 19 4.10 9.77 10.24
N SER A 20 5.08 9.08 10.85
CA SER A 20 6.47 9.06 10.38
C SER A 20 6.69 8.23 9.10
N ILE A 21 5.72 7.39 8.71
CA ILE A 21 5.85 6.53 7.53
C ILE A 21 5.58 7.35 6.26
N ASP A 22 6.58 7.46 5.39
CA ASP A 22 6.44 8.10 4.08
C ASP A 22 5.66 7.23 3.09
N TRP A 23 4.35 7.47 2.99
CA TRP A 23 3.45 6.84 2.02
C TRP A 23 3.49 7.48 0.63
N VAL A 24 4.09 8.65 0.46
CA VAL A 24 4.05 9.42 -0.80
C VAL A 24 4.74 8.67 -1.93
N LEU A 25 5.85 8.01 -1.63
CA LEU A 25 6.62 7.24 -2.60
C LEU A 25 5.82 6.08 -3.20
N PRO A 26 5.28 5.12 -2.42
CA PRO A 26 4.53 4.01 -2.98
C PRO A 26 3.26 4.46 -3.71
N GLU A 27 2.54 5.47 -3.19
CA GLU A 27 1.36 6.04 -3.86
C GLU A 27 1.70 6.61 -5.24
N ARG A 28 2.80 7.36 -5.34
CA ARG A 28 3.26 7.95 -6.61
C ARG A 28 3.57 6.87 -7.65
N GLU A 29 4.21 5.77 -7.23
CA GLU A 29 4.52 4.66 -8.13
C GLU A 29 3.26 3.93 -8.60
N VAL A 30 2.29 3.68 -7.71
CA VAL A 30 0.99 3.09 -8.07
C VAL A 30 0.23 3.99 -9.05
N ARG A 31 0.20 5.30 -8.79
CA ARG A 31 -0.45 6.28 -9.68
C ARG A 31 0.17 6.27 -11.08
N ARG A 32 1.50 6.27 -11.19
CA ARG A 32 2.21 6.18 -12.48
C ARG A 32 1.90 4.89 -13.22
N LEU A 33 1.86 3.75 -12.52
CA LEU A 33 1.51 2.46 -13.13
C LEU A 33 0.07 2.45 -13.67
N ARG A 34 -0.90 2.94 -12.89
CA ARG A 34 -2.30 3.06 -13.33
C ARG A 34 -2.44 3.96 -14.56
N GLN A 35 -1.74 5.10 -14.59
CA GLN A 35 -1.72 6.00 -15.76
C GLN A 35 -1.15 5.32 -17.01
N ARG A 36 -0.07 4.54 -16.86
CA ARG A 36 0.52 3.79 -17.98
C ARG A 36 -0.43 2.72 -18.52
N ILE A 37 -1.13 2.01 -17.63
CA ILE A 37 -2.15 1.02 -18.01
C ILE A 37 -3.27 1.71 -18.79
N PHE A 38 -3.80 2.82 -18.25
CA PHE A 38 -4.85 3.60 -18.90
C PHE A 38 -4.42 4.06 -20.30
N LYS A 39 -3.23 4.65 -20.43
CA LYS A 39 -2.69 5.08 -21.72
C LYS A 39 -2.54 3.93 -22.72
N ALA A 40 -1.93 2.81 -22.31
CA ALA A 40 -1.79 1.64 -23.18
C ALA A 40 -3.15 1.04 -23.59
N THR A 41 -4.15 1.13 -22.73
CA THR A 41 -5.53 0.71 -23.04
C THR A 41 -6.16 1.62 -24.10
N GLN A 42 -5.98 2.94 -23.98
CA GLN A 42 -6.46 3.91 -24.98
C GLN A 42 -5.76 3.73 -26.34
N GLU A 43 -4.48 3.35 -26.33
CA GLU A 43 -3.69 3.06 -27.54
C GLU A 43 -4.00 1.68 -28.16
N GLY A 44 -4.79 0.84 -27.49
CA GLY A 44 -5.09 -0.54 -27.94
C GLY A 44 -3.91 -1.51 -27.84
N ASP A 45 -2.86 -1.15 -27.09
CA ASP A 45 -1.66 -1.98 -26.91
C ASP A 45 -1.88 -3.03 -25.81
N TRP A 46 -2.66 -4.06 -26.15
CA TRP A 46 -3.03 -5.13 -25.22
C TRP A 46 -1.85 -5.93 -24.66
N PRO A 47 -0.78 -6.24 -25.42
CA PRO A 47 0.43 -6.85 -24.86
C PRO A 47 1.05 -6.00 -23.74
N LYS A 48 1.14 -4.68 -23.95
CA LYS A 48 1.65 -3.75 -22.93
C LYS A 48 0.72 -3.63 -21.73
N VAL A 49 -0.60 -3.59 -21.93
CA VAL A 49 -1.58 -3.62 -20.83
C VAL A 49 -1.38 -4.86 -19.95
N SER A 50 -1.28 -6.05 -20.55
CA SER A 50 -1.07 -7.30 -19.80
C SER A 50 0.24 -7.28 -19.01
N ASN A 51 1.33 -6.80 -19.62
CA ASN A 51 2.62 -6.68 -18.94
C ASN A 51 2.59 -5.68 -17.78
N LEU A 52 1.93 -4.54 -17.95
CA LEU A 52 1.78 -3.52 -16.91
C LEU A 52 0.88 -3.99 -15.76
N GLN A 53 -0.19 -4.74 -16.04
CA GLN A 53 -1.04 -5.34 -15.01
C GLN A 53 -0.27 -6.39 -14.20
N LYS A 54 0.50 -7.27 -14.86
CA LYS A 54 1.38 -8.23 -14.18
C LYS A 54 2.43 -7.53 -13.31
N LEU A 55 3.01 -6.44 -13.80
CA LEU A 55 3.95 -5.61 -13.03
C LEU A 55 3.27 -5.01 -11.80
N MET A 56 2.06 -4.46 -11.94
CA MET A 56 1.30 -3.89 -10.83
C MET A 56 1.03 -4.92 -9.74
N LEU A 57 0.60 -6.14 -10.09
CA LEU A 57 0.35 -7.22 -9.14
C LEU A 57 1.60 -7.68 -8.37
N ARG A 58 2.80 -7.48 -8.93
CA ARG A 58 4.08 -7.87 -8.33
C ARG A 58 4.80 -6.71 -7.63
N SER A 59 4.26 -5.50 -7.71
CA SER A 59 4.91 -4.30 -7.17
C SER A 59 4.76 -4.22 -5.66
N ARG A 60 5.88 -4.07 -4.94
CA ARG A 60 5.86 -3.78 -3.49
C ARG A 60 5.03 -2.54 -3.19
N SER A 61 5.16 -1.48 -3.99
CA SER A 61 4.38 -0.25 -3.82
C SER A 61 2.88 -0.49 -3.93
N ASN A 62 2.44 -1.47 -4.72
CA ASN A 62 1.03 -1.84 -4.81
C ASN A 62 0.54 -2.66 -3.60
N THR A 63 1.45 -3.29 -2.85
CA THR A 63 1.12 -3.96 -1.57
C THR A 63 1.05 -2.97 -0.40
N LEU A 64 1.73 -1.83 -0.53
CA LEU A 64 1.82 -0.80 0.52
C LEU A 64 0.71 0.27 0.43
N VAL A 65 -0.13 0.25 -0.60
CA VAL A 65 -1.16 1.26 -0.86
C VAL A 65 -2.52 0.61 -0.93
#